data_AF-A0A3D1EXZ0-F1
#
_entry.id   AF-A0A3D1EXZ0-F1
#
_cell.length_a   1.000
_cell.length_b   1.000
_cell.length_c   1.000
_cell.angle_alpha   90.00
_cell.angle_beta   90.00
_cell.angle_gamma   90.00
#
_symmetry.space_group_name_H-M   'P 1'
#
loop_
_entity.id
_entity.type
_entity.pdbx_description
1 polymer ?
#
loop_
_entity_poly.entity_id
_entity_poly.type
_entity_poly.pdbx_seq_one_letter_code
_entity_poly.pdbx_strand_id
1 'polypeptide(L)' 'PMERGDLIAIFTAGAYGMVMASNYNAMVRPPEVLVDGDTATIIRHRETYEQLVAGELETQTV' A
#
# COMPACT_ATOMS: atom_id res chain seq x y z
N PRO A 1 15.50 7.09 -23.49
CA PRO A 1 14.20 7.69 -23.09
C PRO A 1 13.50 6.73 -22.14
N MET A 2 12.56 7.19 -21.31
CA MET A 2 11.75 6.28 -20.50
C MET A 2 10.63 5.68 -21.33
N GLU A 3 10.29 4.43 -21.07
CA GLU A 3 9.31 3.66 -21.84
C GLU A 3 8.29 2.97 -20.92
N ARG A 4 7.17 2.54 -21.50
CA ARG A 4 6.15 1.80 -20.75
C ARG A 4 6.76 0.48 -20.26
N GLY A 5 6.71 0.27 -18.94
CA GLY A 5 7.23 -0.92 -18.28
C GLY A 5 8.48 -0.67 -17.44
N ASP A 6 9.11 0.50 -17.59
CA ASP A 6 10.22 0.89 -16.73
C ASP A 6 9.79 1.03 -15.27
N LEU A 7 10.66 0.58 -14.36
CA LEU A 7 10.50 0.78 -12.92
C LEU A 7 11.18 2.08 -12.50
N ILE A 8 10.51 2.85 -11.65
CA ILE A 8 10.99 4.14 -11.14
C ILE A 8 11.07 4.06 -9.63
N ALA A 9 12.15 4.60 -9.05
CA ALA A 9 12.30 4.76 -7.61
C ALA A 9 12.15 6.22 -7.21
N ILE A 10 11.27 6.49 -6.25
CA ILE A 10 11.17 7.79 -5.58
C ILE A 10 12.02 7.71 -4.31
N PHE A 11 13.04 8.55 -4.24
CA PHE A 11 14.01 8.55 -3.14
C PHE A 11 13.45 9.33 -1.94
N THR A 12 13.96 9.02 -0.75
CA THR A 12 13.66 9.74 0.49
C THR A 12 12.17 9.71 0.89
N ALA A 13 11.43 8.68 0.48
CA ALA A 13 10.01 8.48 0.82
C ALA A 13 9.78 7.73 2.14
N GLY A 14 10.84 7.44 2.91
CA GLY A 14 10.75 6.64 4.15
C GLY A 14 10.09 7.36 5.32
N ALA A 15 10.26 8.69 5.43
CA ALA A 15 9.58 9.50 6.42
C ALA A 15 8.36 10.17 5.79
N TYR A 16 7.23 10.19 6.50
CA TYR A 16 5.98 10.85 6.10
C TYR A 16 5.33 10.36 4.79
N GLY A 17 5.86 9.32 4.14
CA GLY A 17 5.25 8.68 2.97
C GLY A 17 4.02 7.85 3.34
N MET A 18 4.22 6.62 3.78
CA MET A 18 3.12 5.69 4.09
C MET A 18 2.17 6.21 5.18
N VAL A 19 2.70 6.88 6.20
CA VAL A 19 1.89 7.41 7.32
C VAL A 19 0.88 8.48 6.87
N MET A 20 1.10 9.12 5.71
CA MET A 20 0.15 10.05 5.09
C MET A 20 -0.61 9.45 3.90
N ALA A 21 -0.43 8.17 3.60
CA ALA A 21 -1.12 7.51 2.48
C ALA A 21 -2.63 7.40 2.73
N SER A 22 -3.42 7.70 1.70
CA SER A 22 -4.88 7.66 1.74
C SER A 22 -5.44 6.70 0.69
N ASN A 23 -6.72 6.37 0.82
CA ASN A 23 -7.47 5.61 -0.18
C ASN A 23 -8.20 6.51 -1.18
N TYR A 24 -7.72 7.72 -1.41
CA TYR A 24 -8.30 8.64 -2.39
C TYR A 24 -8.40 7.96 -3.77
N ASN A 25 -9.51 8.17 -4.47
CA ASN A 25 -9.87 7.47 -5.71
C ASN A 25 -10.02 5.95 -5.58
N ALA A 26 -10.44 5.45 -4.41
CA ALA A 26 -10.61 4.02 -4.13
C ALA A 26 -9.33 3.20 -4.40
N MET A 27 -8.17 3.84 -4.25
CA MET A 27 -6.87 3.20 -4.43
C MET A 27 -6.45 2.52 -3.14
N VAL A 28 -6.30 1.20 -3.16
CA VAL A 28 -5.80 0.42 -2.01
C VAL A 28 -4.37 0.82 -1.68
N ARG A 29 -4.03 0.98 -0.39
CA ARG A 29 -2.66 1.34 0.00
C ARG A 29 -1.68 0.23 -0.42
N PRO A 30 -0.49 0.59 -0.93
CA PRO A 30 0.52 -0.37 -1.36
C PRO A 30 1.11 -1.14 -0.17
N PRO A 31 1.78 -2.28 -0.41
CA PRO A 31 2.52 -2.97 0.63
C PRO A 31 3.79 -2.20 1.01
N GLU A 32 4.31 -2.45 2.21
CA GLU A 32 5.67 -2.08 2.60
C GLU A 32 6.51 -3.34 2.76
N VAL A 33 7.72 -3.29 2.21
CA VAL A 33 8.68 -4.40 2.23
C VAL A 33 9.92 -3.93 2.98
N LEU A 34 10.31 -4.69 4.00
CA LEU A 34 11.60 -4.55 4.65
C LEU A 34 12.61 -5.42 3.90
N VAL A 35 13.69 -4.81 3.43
CA VAL A 35 14.83 -5.52 2.88
C VAL A 35 15.95 -5.50 3.91
N ASP A 36 16.40 -6.68 4.32
CA ASP A 36 17.50 -6.87 5.26
C ASP A 36 18.49 -7.89 4.67
N GLY A 37 19.67 -7.39 4.25
CA GLY A 37 20.63 -8.15 3.46
C GLY A 37 20.00 -8.74 2.19
N ASP A 38 20.02 -10.07 2.08
CA ASP A 38 19.46 -10.83 0.96
C ASP A 38 17.98 -11.21 1.16
N THR A 39 17.36 -10.77 2.26
CA THR A 39 15.98 -11.10 2.59
C THR A 39 15.03 -9.93 2.32
N ALA A 40 13.85 -10.24 1.80
CA ALA A 40 12.77 -9.28 1.60
C ALA A 40 11.50 -9.80 2.24
N THR A 41 10.95 -9.05 3.19
CA THR A 41 9.76 -9.43 3.97
C THR A 41 8.67 -8.38 3.83
N ILE A 42 7.44 -8.79 3.53
CA ILE A 42 6.27 -7.90 3.59
C ILE A 42 5.99 -7.59 5.06
N ILE A 43 6.23 -6.34 5.48
CA ILE A 43 5.97 -5.88 6.85
C ILE A 43 4.61 -5.18 6.96
N ARG A 44 4.06 -4.73 5.82
CA ARG A 44 2.68 -4.26 5.69
C ARG A 44 2.09 -4.81 4.42
N HIS A 45 1.02 -5.59 4.53
CA HIS A 45 0.33 -6.13 3.36
C HIS A 45 -0.39 -5.03 2.58
N ARG A 46 -0.49 -5.22 1.26
CA ARG A 46 -1.36 -4.39 0.41
C ARG A 46 -2.79 -4.54 0.90
N GLU A 47 -3.53 -3.44 0.94
CA GLU A 47 -4.94 -3.50 1.25
C GLU A 47 -5.75 -4.20 0.17
N THR A 48 -6.82 -4.88 0.57
CA THR A 48 -7.78 -5.48 -0.35
C THR A 48 -8.99 -4.57 -0.55
N TYR A 49 -9.79 -4.83 -1.58
CA TYR A 49 -11.02 -4.08 -1.80
C TYR A 49 -12.05 -4.33 -0.69
N GLU A 50 -12.06 -5.52 -0.09
CA GLU A 50 -12.91 -5.84 1.06
C GLU A 50 -12.54 -4.98 2.27
N GLN A 51 -11.23 -4.79 2.52
CA GLN A 51 -10.76 -3.92 3.59
C GLN A 51 -11.07 -2.45 3.30
N LEU A 52 -11.03 -2.03 2.04
CA LEU A 52 -11.36 -0.66 1.63
C LEU A 52 -12.80 -0.28 2.01
N VAL A 53 -13.76 -1.19 1.80
CA VAL A 53 -15.19 -0.96 2.09
C VAL A 53 -15.65 -1.50 3.43
N ALA A 54 -14.75 -2.08 4.23
CA ALA A 54 -15.12 -2.76 5.48
C ALA A 54 -15.89 -1.85 6.46
N GLY A 55 -15.58 -0.55 6.47
CA GLY A 55 -16.27 0.45 7.31
C GLY A 55 -17.64 0.88 6.80
N GLU A 56 -18.06 0.45 5.61
CA GLU A 56 -19.33 0.78 4.96
C GLU A 56 -20.34 -0.38 5.04
N LEU A 57 -19.91 -1.56 5.49
CA LEU A 57 -20.77 -2.73 5.60
C LEU A 57 -21.68 -2.61 6.82
N GLU A 58 -22.98 -2.87 6.66
CA GLU A 58 -23.93 -2.95 7.77
C GLU A 58 -23.62 -4.18 8.65
N THR A 59 -23.54 -3.97 9.96
CA THR A 59 -23.50 -5.06 10.93
C THR A 59 -24.87 -5.75 10.93
N GLN A 60 -24.94 -6.99 10.44
CA GLN A 60 -26.12 -7.81 10.67
C GLN A 60 -26.16 -8.20 12.15
N THR A 61 -27.03 -7.56 12.92
CA THR A 61 -27.37 -8.00 14.27
C THR A 61 -28.07 -9.35 14.16
N VAL A 62 -27.43 -10.41 14.68
CA VAL A 62 -28.06 -11.71 14.94
C VAL A 62 -28.88 -11.60 16.22
#